data_AF-A0A268RAS1-F1
#
_entry.id   AF-A0A268RAS1-F1
#
_cell.length_a   1.000
_cell.length_b   1.000
_cell.length_c   1.000
_cell.angle_alpha   90.00
_cell.angle_beta   90.00
_cell.angle_gamma   90.00
#
_symmetry.space_group_name_H-M   'P 1'
#
loop_
_entity.id
_entity.type
_entity.pdbx_description
1 polymer ?
#
loop_
_entity_poly.entity_id
_entity_poly.type
_entity_poly.pdbx_seq_one_letter_code
_entity_poly.pdbx_strand_id
1 'polypeptide(L)'
;HDSHILEPLVEQVIEKVSKPVAVAADAAYKTPAITSYLLKNDITPALPYTRPRTKEGFFRKHEYVYDEHFDCYICPTGEILKYTTTTKEGY
;
A
#
# COMPACT_ATOMS: atom_id res chain seq x y z
N HIS A 1 -6.09 -10.11 20.05
CA HIS A 1 -6.13 -10.05 18.57
C HIS A 1 -7.32 -9.16 18.23
N ASP A 2 -7.06 -7.89 17.94
CA ASP A 2 -8.07 -6.81 17.99
C ASP A 2 -8.99 -6.74 16.77
N SER A 3 -8.79 -7.61 15.79
CA SER A 3 -9.61 -7.72 14.57
C SER A 3 -11.06 -8.17 14.82
N HIS A 4 -11.37 -8.76 15.97
CA HIS A 4 -12.74 -9.16 16.34
C HIS A 4 -13.55 -8.05 17.02
N ILE A 5 -12.94 -6.91 17.35
CA ILE A 5 -13.60 -5.85 18.12
C ILE A 5 -14.36 -4.87 17.21
N LEU A 6 -13.98 -4.79 15.93
CA LEU A 6 -14.55 -3.79 15.03
C LEU A 6 -16.00 -4.08 14.65
N GLU A 7 -16.36 -5.34 14.41
CA GLU A 7 -17.74 -5.75 14.09
C GLU A 7 -18.74 -5.35 15.19
N PRO A 8 -18.57 -5.72 16.47
CA PRO A 8 -19.51 -5.36 17.52
C PRO A 8 -19.57 -3.84 17.79
N LEU A 9 -18.48 -3.10 17.54
CA LEU A 9 -18.49 -1.65 17.64
C LEU A 9 -19.33 -1.01 16.53
N VAL A 10 -19.21 -1.50 15.30
CA VAL A 10 -20.02 -0.99 14.18
C VAL A 10 -21.50 -1.27 14.41
N GLU A 11 -21.86 -2.46 14.92
CA GLU A 11 -23.24 -2.79 15.28
C GLU A 11 -23.80 -1.85 16.35
N GLN A 12 -23.05 -1.59 17.43
CA GLN A 12 -23.48 -0.64 18.46
C GLN A 12 -23.67 0.78 17.93
N VAL A 13 -22.85 1.23 16.97
CA VAL A 13 -23.00 2.54 16.34
C VAL A 13 -24.25 2.60 15.46
N ILE A 14 -24.52 1.54 14.70
CA ILE A 14 -25.72 1.41 13.88
C ILE A 14 -26.98 1.46 14.77
N GLU A 15 -26.98 0.74 15.89
CA GLU A 15 -28.12 0.71 16.83
C GLU A 15 -28.35 2.05 17.53
N LYS A 16 -27.28 2.73 17.96
CA LYS A 16 -27.40 3.94 18.79
C LYS A 16 -27.58 5.24 17.99
N VAL A 17 -27.08 5.30 16.76
CA VAL A 17 -27.02 6.54 16.00
C VAL A 17 -27.78 6.41 14.69
N SER A 18 -27.29 5.55 13.81
CA SER A 18 -27.83 5.21 12.48
C SER A 18 -26.69 4.59 11.66
N LYS A 19 -27.04 4.04 10.49
CA LYS A 19 -26.08 3.44 9.55
C LYS A 19 -25.06 4.47 9.05
N PRO A 20 -23.75 4.33 9.34
CA PRO A 20 -22.75 5.28 8.87
C PRO A 20 -22.48 5.10 7.38
N VAL A 21 -22.23 6.21 6.66
CA VAL A 21 -21.90 6.18 5.22
C VAL A 21 -20.49 5.66 4.96
N ALA A 22 -19.55 5.98 5.86
CA ALA A 22 -18.17 5.55 5.77
C ALA A 22 -17.59 5.27 7.17
N VAL A 23 -16.69 4.30 7.24
CA VAL A 23 -15.94 3.95 8.46
C VAL A 23 -14.45 4.11 8.17
N ALA A 24 -13.82 5.04 8.88
CA ALA A 24 -12.37 5.19 8.90
C ALA A 24 -11.79 4.34 10.03
N ALA A 25 -10.83 3.47 9.71
CA ALA A 25 -10.16 2.61 10.69
C ALA A 25 -8.67 2.54 10.40
N ASP A 26 -7.88 2.19 11.42
CA ASP A 26 -6.43 2.06 11.31
C ASP A 26 -6.02 0.91 10.36
N ALA A 27 -4.79 0.94 9.86
CA ALA A 27 -4.20 -0.08 9.00
C ALA A 27 -4.25 -1.49 9.62
N ALA A 28 -4.25 -1.60 10.95
CA ALA A 28 -4.39 -2.87 11.68
C ALA A 28 -5.76 -3.55 11.45
N TYR A 29 -6.78 -2.79 11.06
CA TYR A 29 -8.13 -3.28 10.79
C TYR A 29 -8.39 -3.57 9.30
N LYS A 30 -7.37 -3.44 8.45
CA LYS A 30 -7.43 -3.77 7.02
C LYS A 30 -7.37 -5.29 6.80
N THR A 31 -8.33 -6.02 7.35
CA THR A 31 -8.51 -7.44 7.08
C THR A 31 -9.60 -7.64 6.03
N PRO A 32 -9.53 -8.73 5.21
CA PRO A 32 -10.56 -9.05 4.25
C PRO A 32 -11.94 -9.26 4.88
N ALA A 33 -11.99 -9.84 6.09
CA ALA A 33 -13.23 -10.07 6.83
C ALA A 33 -13.96 -8.76 7.17
N ILE A 34 -13.24 -7.82 7.78
CA ILE A 34 -13.77 -6.49 8.14
C ILE A 34 -14.20 -5.71 6.90
N THR A 35 -13.37 -5.72 5.85
CA THR A 35 -13.69 -5.00 4.61
C THR A 35 -14.92 -5.59 3.93
N SER A 36 -15.04 -6.92 3.89
CA SER A 36 -16.22 -7.60 3.35
C SER A 36 -17.48 -7.31 4.15
N TYR A 37 -17.38 -7.28 5.49
CA TYR A 37 -18.49 -6.91 6.36
C TYR A 37 -18.99 -5.48 6.08
N LEU A 38 -18.07 -4.50 6.01
CA LEU A 38 -18.43 -3.11 5.73
C LEU A 38 -19.09 -2.95 4.35
N LEU A 39 -18.54 -3.60 3.31
CA LEU A 39 -19.10 -3.56 1.97
C LEU A 39 -20.48 -4.21 1.87
N LYS A 40 -20.70 -5.36 2.54
CA LYS A 40 -22.03 -6.02 2.59
C LYS A 40 -23.07 -5.16 3.29
N ASN A 41 -22.64 -4.33 4.23
CA ASN A 41 -23.49 -3.38 4.91
C ASN A 41 -23.56 -2.04 4.16
N ASP A 42 -23.16 -1.89 2.90
CA ASP A 42 -23.10 -0.60 2.17
C ASP A 42 -22.35 0.53 2.91
N ILE A 43 -21.37 0.17 3.73
CA ILE A 43 -20.53 1.13 4.45
C ILE A 43 -19.20 1.25 3.69
N THR A 44 -18.82 2.47 3.35
CA THR A 44 -17.56 2.71 2.62
C THR A 44 -16.36 2.59 3.56
N PRO A 45 -15.43 1.63 3.35
CA PRO A 45 -14.24 1.51 4.19
C PRO A 45 -13.18 2.53 3.79
N ALA A 46 -12.94 3.54 4.63
CA ALA A 46 -11.89 4.53 4.47
C ALA A 46 -10.61 4.05 5.19
N LEU A 47 -9.97 3.01 4.64
CA LEU A 47 -8.77 2.39 5.21
C LEU A 47 -7.50 3.00 4.60
N PRO A 48 -6.46 3.28 5.41
CA PRO A 48 -5.22 3.87 4.92
C PRO A 48 -4.48 2.96 3.92
N TYR A 49 -3.82 3.58 2.95
CA TYR A 49 -3.00 2.87 1.96
C TYR A 49 -1.79 2.22 2.65
N THR A 50 -1.65 0.90 2.47
CA THR A 50 -0.48 0.17 2.93
C THR A 50 0.54 0.21 1.82
N ARG A 51 1.74 0.75 2.09
CA ARG A 51 2.83 0.75 1.11
C ARG A 51 3.12 -0.70 0.69
N PRO A 52 3.11 -1.03 -0.61
CA PRO A 52 3.45 -2.36 -1.08
C PRO A 52 4.88 -2.67 -0.64
N ARG A 53 5.06 -3.81 0.03
CA ARG A 53 6.38 -4.30 0.38
C ARG A 53 7.04 -4.75 -0.92
N THR A 54 8.22 -4.20 -1.22
CA THR A 54 9.06 -4.68 -2.31
C THR A 54 9.24 -6.20 -2.15
N LYS A 55 9.03 -6.96 -3.22
CA LYS A 55 9.24 -8.42 -3.22
C LYS A 55 10.67 -8.72 -2.77
N GLU A 56 10.85 -9.78 -1.99
CA GLU A 56 12.18 -10.29 -1.67
C GLU A 56 12.92 -10.63 -2.98
N GLY A 57 14.16 -10.15 -3.11
CA GLY A 57 14.98 -10.30 -4.32
C GLY A 57 15.10 -9.06 -5.21
N PHE A 58 14.41 -7.96 -4.90
CA PHE A 58 14.63 -6.67 -5.57
C PHE A 58 15.46 -5.73 -4.70
N PHE A 59 16.51 -5.15 -5.28
CA PHE A 59 17.35 -4.15 -4.63
C PHE A 59 16.57 -2.85 -4.39
N ARG A 60 16.82 -2.25 -3.23
CA ARG A 60 16.26 -0.95 -2.85
C ARG A 60 17.02 0.14 -3.60
N LYS A 61 16.33 1.23 -3.94
CA LYS A 61 16.93 2.34 -4.72
C LYS A 61 18.23 2.92 -4.14
N HIS A 62 18.40 2.90 -2.81
CA HIS A 62 19.60 3.41 -2.15
C HIS A 62 20.82 2.50 -2.27
N GLU A 63 20.64 1.25 -2.71
CA GLU A 63 21.74 0.33 -2.93
C GLU A 63 22.40 0.53 -4.30
N TYR A 64 21.78 1.32 -5.18
CA TYR A 64 22.36 1.70 -6.47
C TYR A 64 23.30 2.88 -6.29
N VAL A 65 24.53 2.74 -6.80
CA VAL A 65 25.54 3.82 -6.81
C VAL A 65 25.57 4.43 -8.19
N TYR A 66 25.50 5.75 -8.27
CA TYR A 66 25.67 6.48 -9.53
C TYR A 66 27.15 6.71 -9.81
N ASP A 67 27.61 6.33 -10.99
CA ASP A 67 28.94 6.60 -11.50
C ASP A 67 28.87 7.78 -12.49
N GLU A 68 29.42 8.93 -12.06
CA GLU A 68 29.46 10.16 -12.85
C GLU A 68 30.36 10.07 -14.08
N HIS A 69 31.38 9.19 -14.07
CA HIS A 69 32.36 9.08 -15.15
C HIS A 69 31.77 8.36 -16.37
N PHE A 70 30.85 7.44 -16.14
CA PHE A 70 30.23 6.60 -17.17
C PHE A 70 28.72 6.83 -17.36
N ASP A 71 28.11 7.79 -16.63
CA ASP A 71 26.67 8.09 -16.65
C ASP A 71 25.81 6.83 -16.48
N CYS A 72 26.09 6.06 -15.43
CA CYS A 72 25.41 4.79 -15.18
C CYS A 72 25.13 4.54 -13.70
N TYR A 73 24.10 3.74 -13.44
CA TYR A 73 23.79 3.24 -12.10
C TYR A 73 24.34 1.82 -11.96
N ILE A 74 25.20 1.61 -10.98
CA ILE A 74 25.75 0.31 -10.63
C ILE A 74 24.81 -0.33 -9.61
N CYS A 75 24.26 -1.49 -9.93
CA CYS A 75 23.46 -2.26 -8.98
C CYS A 75 24.36 -3.05 -8.02
N PRO A 76 23.86 -3.46 -6.84
CA PRO A 76 24.65 -4.22 -5.86
C PRO A 76 25.22 -5.55 -6.37
N THR A 77 24.61 -6.12 -7.41
CA THR A 77 25.08 -7.34 -8.09
C THR A 77 26.11 -7.08 -9.19
N GLY A 78 26.52 -5.83 -9.40
CA GLY A 78 27.56 -5.45 -10.37
C GLY A 78 27.07 -5.32 -11.82
N GLU A 79 25.76 -5.39 -12.06
CA GLU A 79 25.19 -5.06 -13.38
C GLU A 79 25.08 -3.53 -13.55
N ILE A 80 25.44 -3.06 -14.74
CA ILE A 80 25.43 -1.65 -15.10
C ILE A 80 24.09 -1.29 -15.75
N LEU A 81 23.33 -0.43 -15.08
CA LEU A 81 22.16 0.21 -15.66
C LEU A 81 22.61 1.48 -16.38
N LYS A 82 22.71 1.42 -17.70
CA LYS A 82 23.00 2.60 -18.52
C LYS A 82 21.85 3.59 -18.43
N TYR A 83 22.18 4.85 -18.18
CA TYR A 83 21.22 5.93 -18.30
C TYR A 83 20.97 6.17 -19.79
N THR A 84 19.78 5.83 -20.28
CA THR A 84 19.37 6.16 -21.65
C THR A 84 18.34 7.28 -21.56
N THR A 85 18.69 8.46 -22.04
CA THR A 85 17.74 9.57 -22.21
C THR A 85 16.59 9.11 -23.10
N THR A 86 15.37 9.13 -22.56
CA THR A 86 14.13 8.95 -23.34
C THR A 86 14.00 10.15 -24.26
N THR A 87 14.55 10.06 -25.46
CA THR A 87 14.26 11.04 -26.51
C THR A 87 12.77 10.97 -26.84
N LYS A 88 12.20 12.10 -27.28
CA LYS A 88 10.77 12.34 -27.51
C LYS A 88 10.12 11.39 -28.52
N GLU A 89 10.91 10.54 -29.16
CA GLU A 89 10.50 9.53 -30.15
C GLU A 89 10.18 8.16 -29.54
N GLY A 90 10.43 7.96 -28.25
CA GLY A 90 9.98 6.78 -27.53
C GLY A 90 10.74 5.51 -27.88
N TYR A 91 10.98 4.71 -26.85
CA TYR A 91 11.18 3.27 -26.98
C TYR A 91 9.92 2.60 -26.44
#